data_AF-A0A929UNV8-F1
#
_entry.id   AF-A0A929UNV8-F1
#
_cell.length_a   1.000
_cell.length_b   1.000
_cell.length_c   1.000
_cell.angle_alpha   90.00
_cell.angle_beta   90.00
_cell.angle_gamma   90.00
#
_symmetry.space_group_name_H-M   'P 1'
#
loop_
_entity.id
_entity.type
_entity.pdbx_description
1 polymer ?
#
loop_
_entity_poly.entity_id
_entity_poly.type
_entity_poly.pdbx_seq_one_letter_code
_entity_poly.pdbx_strand_id
1 'polypeptide(L)'
;NMLDGIEIEAYGVKMPLNQVANITAPEAQMLLVTPFDPSNITAIEASIRANEALGFNPSDDGRVVRIPVPPLTEERRKQMVKLASEKVEDVRISMRNIRQDALKEAKNLKENKELSEDDMKLIEKEIDKLMIEMQAKIDVIFDSKKKEILTV
;
A
#
# COMPACT_ATOMS: atom_id res chain seq x y z
N ASN A 1 -2.10 -5.27 5.25
CA ASN A 1 -3.18 -6.21 4.88
C ASN A 1 -4.51 -5.73 5.46
N MET A 2 -5.65 -6.09 4.86
CA MET A 2 -6.97 -5.53 5.23
C MET A 2 -7.50 -5.99 6.59
N LEU A 3 -6.95 -7.08 7.16
CA LEU A 3 -7.34 -7.65 8.45
C LEU A 3 -6.25 -7.46 9.52
N ASP A 4 -5.27 -6.59 9.28
CA ASP A 4 -4.22 -6.29 10.26
C ASP A 4 -4.81 -5.55 11.46
N GLY A 5 -4.44 -5.98 12.67
CA GLY A 5 -4.90 -5.36 13.93
C GLY A 5 -6.22 -5.90 14.48
N ILE A 6 -6.81 -6.95 13.88
CA ILE A 6 -7.94 -7.65 14.49
C ILE A 6 -7.44 -8.55 15.62
N GLU A 7 -7.98 -8.32 16.82
CA GLU A 7 -7.78 -9.20 17.98
C GLU A 7 -9.01 -10.11 18.15
N ILE A 8 -8.73 -11.37 18.49
CA ILE A 8 -9.72 -12.40 18.76
C ILE A 8 -9.51 -12.92 20.17
N GLU A 9 -10.60 -13.10 20.88
CA GLU A 9 -10.58 -13.77 22.16
C GLU A 9 -10.58 -15.28 21.93
N ALA A 10 -9.40 -15.89 22.06
CA ALA A 10 -9.21 -17.33 21.98
C ALA A 10 -8.74 -17.84 23.34
N TYR A 11 -9.38 -18.87 23.87
CA TYR A 11 -9.05 -19.46 25.17
C TYR A 11 -9.00 -18.45 26.34
N GLY A 12 -9.84 -17.41 26.29
CA GLY A 12 -9.93 -16.37 27.33
C GLY A 12 -8.80 -15.32 27.29
N VAL A 13 -8.00 -15.30 26.22
CA VAL A 13 -6.95 -14.28 26.01
C VAL A 13 -7.15 -13.64 24.64
N LYS A 14 -6.92 -12.33 24.55
CA LYS A 14 -6.90 -11.62 23.27
C LYS A 14 -5.62 -11.91 22.52
N MET A 15 -5.76 -12.44 21.31
CA MET A 15 -4.66 -12.78 20.42
C MET A 15 -4.89 -12.15 19.04
N PRO A 16 -3.83 -11.70 18.36
CA PRO A 16 -3.92 -11.27 16.97
C PRO A 16 -4.47 -12.37 16.04
N LEU A 17 -5.31 -12.00 15.07
CA LEU A 17 -5.95 -12.93 14.12
C LEU A 17 -4.94 -13.81 13.36
N ASN A 18 -3.79 -13.25 12.98
CA ASN A 18 -2.74 -13.97 12.27
C ASN A 18 -2.05 -15.06 13.10
N GLN A 19 -2.21 -15.07 14.43
CA GLN A 19 -1.68 -16.12 15.32
C GLN A 19 -2.66 -17.28 15.51
N VAL A 20 -3.95 -17.07 15.22
CA VAL A 20 -5.01 -18.06 15.43
C VAL A 20 -5.59 -18.63 14.13
N ALA A 21 -5.28 -18.00 12.98
CA ALA A 21 -5.77 -18.41 11.68
C ALA A 21 -4.81 -18.04 10.54
N ASN A 22 -4.90 -18.82 9.45
CA ASN A 22 -4.30 -18.49 8.17
C ASN A 22 -5.28 -17.69 7.30
N ILE A 23 -4.81 -16.61 6.68
CA ILE A 23 -5.63 -15.70 5.85
C ILE A 23 -5.19 -15.88 4.40
N THR A 24 -6.13 -16.22 3.53
CA THR A 24 -5.90 -16.35 2.09
C THR A 24 -6.91 -15.51 1.31
N ALA A 25 -6.54 -15.10 0.09
CA ALA A 25 -7.41 -14.36 -0.82
C ALA A 25 -7.53 -15.14 -2.13
N PRO A 26 -8.38 -16.18 -2.18
CA PRO A 26 -8.52 -17.00 -3.39
C PRO A 26 -9.11 -16.21 -4.56
N GLU A 27 -9.93 -15.19 -4.28
CA GLU A 27 -10.61 -14.36 -5.27
C GLU A 27 -10.58 -12.89 -4.82
N ALA A 28 -10.65 -11.94 -5.76
CA ALA A 28 -10.55 -10.50 -5.46
C ALA A 28 -11.67 -9.97 -4.54
N GLN A 29 -12.82 -10.65 -4.52
CA GLN A 29 -14.01 -10.27 -3.73
C GLN A 29 -14.21 -11.14 -2.49
N MET A 30 -13.27 -12.04 -2.18
CA MET A 30 -13.42 -12.96 -1.05
C MET A 30 -12.09 -13.19 -0.33
N LEU A 31 -12.07 -12.87 0.97
CA LEU A 31 -11.02 -13.35 1.87
C LEU A 31 -11.51 -14.61 2.57
N LEU A 32 -10.60 -15.53 2.80
CA LEU A 32 -10.86 -16.81 3.44
C LEU A 32 -9.92 -16.97 4.62
N VAL A 33 -10.51 -17.06 5.81
CA VAL A 33 -9.80 -17.20 7.08
C VAL A 33 -9.97 -18.64 7.56
N THR A 34 -8.88 -19.39 7.58
CA THR A 34 -8.84 -20.78 8.03
C THR A 34 -8.24 -20.82 9.43
N PRO A 35 -9.05 -21.04 10.49
CA PRO A 35 -8.52 -21.17 11.84
C PRO A 35 -7.63 -22.39 12.00
N PHE A 36 -6.66 -22.30 12.91
CA PHE A 36 -5.88 -23.47 13.32
C PHE A 36 -6.69 -24.41 14.21
N ASP A 37 -7.62 -23.86 15.00
CA ASP A 37 -8.59 -24.62 15.80
C ASP A 37 -10.02 -24.24 15.39
N PRO A 38 -10.83 -25.20 14.89
CA PRO A 38 -12.23 -24.97 14.53
C PRO A 38 -13.09 -24.39 15.66
N SER A 39 -12.75 -24.58 16.94
CA SER A 39 -13.51 -23.99 18.04
C SER A 39 -13.51 -22.46 18.03
N ASN A 40 -12.52 -21.85 17.37
CA ASN A 40 -12.35 -20.40 17.31
C ASN A 40 -13.13 -19.73 16.17
N ILE A 41 -13.81 -20.50 15.32
CA ILE A 41 -14.58 -19.99 14.16
C ILE A 41 -15.57 -18.90 14.58
N THR A 42 -16.39 -19.15 15.59
CA THR A 42 -17.40 -18.19 16.05
C THR A 42 -16.77 -16.94 16.64
N ALA A 43 -15.64 -17.08 17.35
CA ALA A 43 -14.91 -15.94 17.91
C ALA A 43 -14.28 -15.08 16.80
N ILE A 44 -13.72 -15.72 15.76
CA ILE A 44 -13.18 -15.05 14.57
C ILE A 44 -14.28 -14.29 13.82
N GLU A 45 -15.40 -14.93 13.52
CA GLU A 45 -16.54 -14.31 12.84
C GLU A 45 -17.04 -13.08 13.63
N ALA A 46 -17.21 -13.23 14.94
CA ALA A 46 -17.68 -12.16 15.81
C ALA A 46 -16.71 -10.99 15.87
N SER A 47 -15.41 -11.23 16.06
CA SER A 47 -14.37 -10.18 16.09
C SER A 47 -14.28 -9.41 14.78
N ILE A 48 -14.42 -10.10 13.64
CA ILE A 48 -14.37 -9.46 12.32
C ILE A 48 -15.63 -8.62 12.09
N ARG A 49 -16.81 -9.14 12.44
CA ARG A 49 -18.08 -8.39 12.34
C ARG A 49 -18.13 -7.18 13.28
N ALA A 50 -17.56 -7.29 14.47
CA ALA A 50 -17.52 -6.20 15.47
C ALA A 50 -16.60 -5.05 15.06
N ASN A 51 -15.68 -5.27 14.12
CA ASN A 51 -14.82 -4.21 13.61
C ASN A 51 -15.56 -3.38 12.55
N GLU A 52 -16.33 -2.40 13.01
CA GLU A 52 -17.12 -1.49 12.16
C GLU A 52 -16.25 -0.71 11.16
N ALA A 53 -14.98 -0.46 11.47
CA ALA A 53 -14.06 0.23 10.57
C ALA A 53 -13.75 -0.58 9.29
N LEU A 54 -13.88 -1.91 9.36
CA LEU A 54 -13.71 -2.80 8.21
C LEU A 54 -15.03 -3.03 7.46
N GLY A 55 -16.17 -2.96 8.15
CA GLY A 55 -17.50 -3.04 7.54
C GLY A 55 -17.78 -4.35 6.80
N PHE A 56 -17.11 -5.44 7.18
CA PHE A 56 -17.31 -6.75 6.57
C PHE A 56 -18.43 -7.52 7.26
N ASN A 57 -19.16 -8.33 6.47
CA ASN A 57 -20.11 -9.30 7.01
C ASN A 57 -19.59 -10.73 6.78
N PRO A 58 -18.76 -11.27 7.70
CA PRO A 58 -18.23 -12.62 7.58
C PRO A 58 -19.35 -13.67 7.66
N SER A 59 -19.16 -14.78 6.96
CA SER A 59 -20.00 -15.97 6.98
C SER A 59 -19.18 -17.18 7.41
N ASP A 60 -19.71 -17.95 8.35
CA ASP A 60 -19.17 -19.25 8.73
C ASP A 60 -19.58 -20.34 7.72
N ASP A 61 -18.64 -21.19 7.34
CA ASP A 61 -18.83 -22.39 6.49
C ASP A 61 -18.48 -23.70 7.24
N GLY A 62 -18.45 -23.64 8.58
CA GLY A 62 -18.16 -24.73 9.52
C GLY A 62 -16.68 -25.15 9.59
N ARG A 63 -15.85 -24.72 8.64
CA ARG A 63 -14.39 -24.97 8.62
C ARG A 63 -13.57 -23.71 8.39
N VAL A 64 -14.14 -22.74 7.69
CA VAL A 64 -13.47 -21.50 7.27
C VAL A 64 -14.44 -20.34 7.42
N VAL A 65 -13.92 -19.16 7.74
CA VAL A 65 -14.70 -17.92 7.76
C VAL A 65 -14.50 -17.22 6.42
N ARG A 66 -15.60 -17.06 5.67
CA ARG A 66 -15.63 -16.37 4.38
C ARG A 66 -15.98 -14.91 4.59
N ILE A 67 -15.15 -14.01 4.09
CA ILE A 67 -15.35 -12.58 4.23
C ILE A 67 -15.60 -12.02 2.83
N PRO A 68 -16.86 -11.77 2.46
CA PRO A 68 -17.16 -11.08 1.21
C PRO A 68 -16.61 -9.66 1.31
N VAL A 69 -15.72 -9.32 0.40
CA VAL A 69 -15.25 -7.94 0.22
C VAL A 69 -16.28 -7.29 -0.70
N PRO A 70 -17.08 -6.32 -0.20
CA PRO A 70 -18.08 -5.68 -1.04
C PRO A 70 -17.43 -5.09 -2.29
N PRO A 71 -18.09 -5.16 -3.46
CA PRO A 71 -17.59 -4.50 -4.65
C PRO A 71 -17.40 -3.02 -4.32
N LEU A 72 -16.22 -2.48 -4.62
CA LEU A 72 -15.96 -1.07 -4.42
C LEU A 72 -17.00 -0.27 -5.21
N THR A 73 -17.83 0.51 -4.51
CA THR A 73 -18.74 1.47 -5.15
C THR A 73 -17.93 2.44 -6.01
N GLU A 74 -18.55 3.03 -7.03
CA GLU A 74 -17.86 3.99 -7.90
C GLU A 74 -17.27 5.16 -7.08
N GLU A 75 -17.98 5.58 -6.03
CA GLU A 75 -17.52 6.59 -5.08
C GLU A 75 -16.26 6.14 -4.32
N ARG A 76 -16.22 4.88 -3.84
CA ARG A 76 -15.04 4.35 -3.14
C ARG A 76 -13.85 4.18 -4.08
N ARG A 77 -14.08 3.77 -5.34
CA ARG A 77 -13.02 3.72 -6.37
C ARG A 77 -12.45 5.11 -6.63
N LYS A 78 -13.28 6.15 -6.74
CA LYS A 78 -12.84 7.54 -6.87
C LYS A 78 -12.00 8.00 -5.67
N GLN A 79 -12.42 7.65 -4.45
CA GLN A 79 -11.63 7.93 -3.24
C GLN A 79 -10.25 7.24 -3.27
N MET A 80 -10.19 5.99 -3.73
CA MET A 80 -8.92 5.27 -3.86
C MET A 80 -7.99 5.87 -4.92
N VAL A 81 -8.54 6.33 -6.05
CA VAL A 81 -7.75 7.06 -7.05
C VAL A 81 -7.19 8.36 -6.46
N LYS A 82 -7.97 9.07 -5.63
CA LYS A 82 -7.51 10.27 -4.94
C LYS A 82 -6.33 9.97 -4.00
N LEU A 83 -6.46 8.94 -3.17
CA LEU A 83 -5.37 8.48 -2.29
C LEU A 83 -4.12 8.08 -3.07
N ALA A 84 -4.28 7.39 -4.21
CA ALA A 84 -3.16 7.05 -5.07
C ALA A 84 -2.49 8.31 -5.65
N SER A 85 -3.27 9.34 -6.00
CA SER A 85 -2.74 10.61 -6.50
C SER A 85 -1.98 11.38 -5.42
N GLU A 86 -2.44 11.36 -4.17
CA GLU A 86 -1.74 11.97 -3.03
C GLU A 86 -0.36 11.33 -2.85
N LYS A 87 -0.29 9.99 -2.90
CA LYS A 87 1.00 9.27 -2.84
C LYS A 87 1.95 9.62 -3.99
N VAL A 88 1.42 9.82 -5.19
CA VAL A 88 2.25 10.24 -6.34
C VAL A 88 2.84 11.62 -6.10
N GLU A 89 2.06 12.54 -5.52
CA GLU A 89 2.54 13.88 -5.20
C GLU A 89 3.63 13.86 -4.12
N ASP A 90 3.46 13.04 -3.08
CA ASP A 90 4.49 12.85 -2.04
C ASP A 90 5.82 12.36 -2.62
N VAL A 91 5.76 11.43 -3.57
CA VAL A 91 6.95 10.94 -4.29
C VAL A 91 7.57 12.06 -5.12
N ARG A 92 6.77 12.85 -5.85
CA ARG A 92 7.27 13.97 -6.66
C ARG A 92 7.95 15.05 -5.81
N ILE A 93 7.39 15.36 -4.64
CA ILE A 93 8.01 16.26 -3.66
C ILE A 93 9.35 15.68 -3.20
N SER A 94 9.37 14.40 -2.84
CA SER A 94 10.60 13.71 -2.40
C SER A 94 11.69 13.72 -3.48
N MET A 95 11.33 13.44 -4.73
CA MET A 95 12.27 13.51 -5.86
C MET A 95 12.85 14.91 -6.02
N ARG A 96 12.02 15.96 -5.89
CA ARG A 96 12.49 17.36 -6.01
C ARG A 96 13.49 17.71 -4.91
N ASN A 97 13.25 17.25 -3.69
CA ASN A 97 14.16 17.46 -2.57
C ASN A 97 15.50 16.74 -2.80
N ILE A 98 15.48 15.46 -3.21
CA ILE A 98 16.69 14.69 -3.53
C ILE A 98 17.49 15.36 -4.64
N ARG A 99 16.81 15.87 -5.69
CA ARG A 99 17.48 16.62 -6.77
C ARG A 99 18.18 17.87 -6.21
N GLN A 100 17.50 18.63 -5.36
CA GLN A 100 18.05 19.84 -4.78
C GLN A 100 19.28 19.55 -3.91
N ASP A 101 19.20 18.49 -3.10
CA ASP A 101 20.31 18.06 -2.25
C ASP A 101 21.51 17.59 -3.08
N ALA A 102 21.29 16.77 -4.12
CA ALA A 102 22.34 16.33 -5.03
C ALA A 102 23.02 17.50 -5.76
N LEU A 103 22.25 18.47 -6.25
CA LEU A 103 22.80 19.67 -6.89
C LEU A 103 23.56 20.56 -5.91
N LYS A 104 23.12 20.63 -4.65
CA LYS A 104 23.82 21.37 -3.60
C LYS A 104 25.15 20.70 -3.26
N GLU A 105 25.18 19.38 -3.15
CA GLU A 105 26.40 18.60 -2.93
C GLU A 105 27.40 18.80 -4.07
N ALA A 106 26.95 18.69 -5.33
CA ALA A 106 27.80 18.93 -6.50
C ALA A 106 28.38 20.36 -6.52
N LYS A 107 27.59 21.37 -6.13
CA LYS A 107 28.08 22.76 -5.98
C LYS A 107 29.16 22.88 -4.90
N ASN A 108 28.97 22.25 -3.74
CA ASN A 108 29.96 22.27 -2.66
C ASN A 108 31.28 21.61 -3.11
N LEU A 109 31.21 20.49 -3.83
CA LEU A 109 32.39 19.82 -4.37
C LEU A 109 33.14 20.70 -5.38
N LYS A 110 32.42 21.45 -6.21
CA LYS A 110 33.01 22.45 -7.12
C LYS A 110 33.71 23.57 -6.35
N GLU A 111 33.10 24.11 -5.30
CA GLU A 111 33.70 25.14 -4.44
C GLU A 111 34.97 24.65 -3.75
N ASN A 112 34.99 23.38 -3.34
CA ASN A 112 36.16 22.70 -2.76
C ASN A 112 37.23 22.34 -3.80
N LYS A 113 37.02 22.65 -5.09
CA LYS A 113 37.89 22.31 -6.22
C LYS A 113 38.09 20.80 -6.43
N GLU A 114 37.16 19.99 -5.92
CA GLU A 114 37.12 18.54 -6.16
C GLU A 114 36.43 18.20 -7.49
N LEU A 115 35.76 19.18 -8.10
CA LEU A 115 34.96 19.03 -9.31
C LEU A 115 35.24 20.17 -10.29
N SER A 116 35.40 19.86 -11.58
CA SER A 116 35.58 20.88 -12.62
C SER A 116 34.25 21.54 -13.04
N GLU A 117 34.31 22.64 -13.78
CA GLU A 117 33.08 23.26 -14.34
C GLU A 117 32.37 22.35 -15.34
N ASP A 118 33.13 21.57 -16.10
CA ASP A 118 32.59 20.67 -17.11
C ASP A 118 31.95 19.43 -16.47
N ASP A 119 32.57 18.88 -15.42
CA ASP A 119 31.99 17.78 -14.63
C ASP A 119 30.69 18.22 -13.96
N MET A 120 30.61 19.45 -13.44
CA MET A 120 29.39 19.98 -12.83
C MET A 120 28.23 20.02 -13.83
N LYS A 121 28.48 20.47 -15.07
CA LYS A 121 27.46 20.49 -16.14
C LYS A 121 27.03 19.09 -16.54
N LEU A 122 27.95 18.12 -16.54
CA LEU A 122 27.63 16.72 -16.82
C LEU A 122 26.73 16.14 -15.73
N ILE A 123 27.08 16.34 -14.45
CA ILE A 123 26.29 15.89 -13.30
C ILE A 123 24.89 16.48 -13.34
N GLU A 124 24.75 17.79 -13.57
CA GLU A 124 23.44 18.46 -13.65
C GLU A 124 22.57 17.83 -14.76
N LYS A 125 23.16 17.60 -15.94
CA LYS A 125 22.46 16.96 -17.06
C LYS A 125 22.05 15.52 -16.77
N GLU A 126 22.90 14.74 -16.10
CA GLU A 126 22.60 13.36 -15.71
C GLU A 126 21.49 13.29 -14.66
N ILE A 127 21.55 14.15 -13.65
CA ILE A 127 20.52 14.29 -12.63
C ILE A 127 19.17 14.62 -13.29
N ASP A 128 19.12 15.61 -14.17
CA ASP A 128 17.87 15.98 -14.84
C ASP A 128 17.33 14.86 -15.73
N LYS A 129 18.21 14.13 -16.42
CA LYS A 129 17.82 12.96 -17.21
C LYS A 129 17.20 11.87 -16.33
N LEU A 130 17.82 11.55 -15.19
CA LEU A 130 17.30 10.57 -14.23
C LEU A 130 15.94 11.00 -13.68
N MET A 131 15.77 12.29 -13.39
CA MET A 131 14.50 12.85 -12.90
C MET A 131 13.37 12.70 -13.92
N ILE A 132 13.64 12.97 -15.20
CA ILE A 132 12.68 12.78 -16.29
C ILE A 132 12.30 11.29 -16.43
N GLU A 133 13.29 10.40 -16.37
CA GLU A 133 13.05 8.95 -16.47
C GLU A 133 12.19 8.43 -15.31
N MET A 134 12.50 8.84 -14.08
CA MET A 134 11.74 8.41 -12.91
C MET A 134 10.33 8.99 -12.89
N GLN A 135 10.17 10.25 -13.30
CA GLN A 135 8.85 10.87 -13.46
C GLN A 135 7.97 10.06 -14.44
N ALA A 136 8.52 9.69 -15.60
CA ALA A 136 7.80 8.87 -16.58
C ALA A 136 7.40 7.50 -16.01
N LYS A 137 8.28 6.84 -15.25
CA LYS A 137 7.98 5.56 -14.58
C LYS A 137 6.85 5.70 -13.56
N ILE A 138 6.86 6.76 -12.75
CA ILE A 138 5.82 7.04 -11.76
C ILE A 138 4.47 7.23 -12.45
N ASP A 139 4.44 8.00 -13.54
CA ASP A 139 3.20 8.27 -14.28
C ASP A 139 2.63 6.98 -14.90
N VAL A 140 3.47 6.10 -15.45
CA VAL A 140 3.06 4.78 -15.96
C VAL A 140 2.47 3.90 -14.84
N ILE A 141 3.11 3.85 -13.67
CA ILE A 141 2.63 3.07 -12.53
C ILE A 141 1.29 3.62 -12.02
N PHE A 142 1.16 4.94 -11.92
CA PHE A 142 -0.07 5.58 -11.50
C PHE A 142 -1.23 5.31 -12.46
N ASP A 143 -1.00 5.46 -13.77
CA ASP A 143 -2.01 5.19 -14.78
C ASP A 143 -2.43 3.72 -14.80
N SER A 144 -1.48 2.79 -14.65
CA SER A 144 -1.77 1.37 -14.50
C SER A 144 -2.64 1.10 -13.29
N LYS A 145 -2.28 1.64 -12.12
CA LYS A 145 -3.05 1.45 -10.88
C LYS A 145 -4.42 2.13 -10.94
N LYS A 146 -4.51 3.30 -11.55
CA LYS A 146 -5.78 4.01 -11.76
C LYS A 146 -6.73 3.21 -12.64
N LYS A 147 -6.23 2.61 -13.73
CA LYS A 147 -7.02 1.71 -14.57
C LYS A 147 -7.49 0.49 -13.79
N GLU A 148 -6.59 -0.17 -13.06
CA GLU A 148 -6.94 -1.32 -12.19
C GLU A 148 -8.03 -0.96 -11.16
N ILE A 149 -7.96 0.24 -10.55
CA ILE A 149 -8.98 0.70 -9.60
C ILE A 149 -10.32 0.98 -10.28
N LEU A 150 -10.33 1.46 -11.53
CA LEU A 150 -11.55 1.86 -12.23
C LEU A 150 -12.19 0.73 -13.05
N THR A 151 -11.41 -0.26 -13.48
CA THR A 151 -11.90 -1.40 -14.26
C THR A 151 -12.30 -2.54 -13.31
N VAL A 152 -13.40 -3.23 -13.65
CA VAL A 152 -13.81 -4.53 -13.10
C VAL A 152 -13.69 -5.54 -14.22
#